data_AF-A0A2L0BCX1-F1
#
_entry.id   AF-A0A2L0BCX1-F1
#
_cell.length_a   1.000
_cell.length_b   1.000
_cell.length_c   1.000
_cell.angle_alpha   90.00
_cell.angle_beta   90.00
_cell.angle_gamma   90.00
#
_symmetry.space_group_name_H-M   'P 1'
#
loop_
_entity.id
_entity.type
_entity.pdbx_description
1 polymer ?
#
loop_
_entity_poly.entity_id
_entity_poly.type
_entity_poly.pdbx_seq_one_letter_code
_entity_poly.pdbx_strand_id
1 'polypeptide(L)'
;AVGIHGEDIPAAIETYKFLSERYFTHASPTLFAAATRNPQLSSCFLLMMPDDSIEGIFKCLSSCAFISKSAGGIGINIHNIRANGTHIAGTNGVSNGLVPMLRVFNNTAKYVDQGGNKRPGAFAIYLEPWHADVIDFLNLKKNTGKEELRARDLFYALWIPDLFMKRVESNGTWSLMCPHQCPGLSECWGEEFEKLYEGYEAAGKFNQQIPAQKLWHAIITSQVETGTPYMLYKDACNGKSNQQNLGTIKSSNLCTEIIEYTSPDEIAVCNLASVAVNMFVKPDRETYDFEQLKVVTKIVTKNLNKIIDVNSYPVPEAKNSNMRHRPIGIGIQGLADAFILMRMPFESEEAAKLNVQIFETIYYGALEASCEIAMKDGPYSTYDGSPVSKGIVISDIY
;
A
#
# COMPACT_ATOMS: atom_id res chain seq x y z
N ALA A 1 -16.90 18.26 6.66
CA ALA A 1 -16.36 19.42 7.38
C ALA A 1 -16.54 19.30 8.89
N VAL A 2 -17.76 19.46 9.43
CA VAL A 2 -18.01 19.38 10.90
C VAL A 2 -17.53 18.06 11.52
N GLY A 3 -17.77 16.91 10.86
CA GLY A 3 -17.29 15.61 11.37
C GLY A 3 -15.76 15.46 11.46
N ILE A 4 -14.98 16.32 10.79
CA ILE A 4 -13.50 16.34 10.87
C ILE A 4 -13.03 17.36 11.91
N HIS A 5 -13.70 18.52 11.97
CA HIS A 5 -13.22 19.66 12.75
C HIS A 5 -13.89 19.84 14.11
N GLY A 6 -15.02 19.15 14.37
CA GLY A 6 -15.76 19.26 15.61
C GLY A 6 -16.17 20.71 15.90
N GLU A 7 -15.74 21.22 17.05
CA GLU A 7 -16.04 22.57 17.53
C GLU A 7 -15.18 23.68 16.89
N ASP A 8 -14.16 23.32 16.09
CA ASP A 8 -13.37 24.28 15.32
C ASP A 8 -14.15 24.74 14.08
N ILE A 9 -15.15 25.60 14.31
CA ILE A 9 -16.06 26.13 13.29
C ILE A 9 -15.32 26.90 12.18
N PRO A 10 -14.31 27.75 12.47
CA PRO A 10 -13.54 28.40 11.41
C PRO A 10 -12.91 27.41 10.43
N ALA A 11 -12.25 26.35 10.92
CA ALA A 11 -11.68 25.32 10.05
C ALA A 11 -12.76 24.51 9.33
N ALA A 12 -13.92 24.28 9.97
CA ALA A 12 -15.05 23.63 9.31
C ALA A 12 -15.59 24.45 8.13
N ILE A 13 -15.71 25.77 8.27
CA ILE A 13 -16.15 26.68 7.20
C ILE A 13 -15.12 26.70 6.06
N GLU A 14 -13.83 26.78 6.40
CA GLU A 14 -12.74 26.75 5.40
C GLU A 14 -12.79 25.46 4.57
N THR A 15 -12.84 24.30 5.24
CA THR A 15 -12.97 23.00 4.56
C THR A 15 -14.25 22.89 3.75
N TYR A 16 -15.38 23.40 4.26
CA TYR A 16 -16.64 23.40 3.52
C TYR A 16 -16.54 24.22 2.22
N LYS A 17 -15.95 25.42 2.28
CA LYS A 17 -15.78 26.29 1.11
C LYS A 17 -15.01 25.58 0.00
N PHE A 18 -13.85 25.03 0.31
CA PHE A 18 -13.01 24.38 -0.71
C PHE A 18 -13.58 23.04 -1.21
N LEU A 19 -14.31 22.30 -0.37
CA LEU A 19 -15.06 21.12 -0.81
C LEU A 19 -16.23 21.48 -1.74
N SER A 20 -17.02 22.50 -1.41
CA SER A 20 -18.21 22.89 -2.18
C SER A 20 -17.84 23.54 -3.52
N GLU A 21 -16.71 24.24 -3.56
CA GLU A 21 -16.12 24.79 -4.79
C GLU A 21 -15.34 23.73 -5.60
N ARG A 22 -15.19 22.51 -5.07
CA ARG A 22 -14.59 21.32 -5.71
C ARG A 22 -13.07 21.39 -5.88
N TYR A 23 -12.36 22.17 -5.06
CA TYR A 23 -10.88 22.24 -5.11
C TYR A 23 -10.21 20.94 -4.68
N PHE A 24 -10.85 20.18 -3.80
CA PHE A 24 -10.42 18.84 -3.42
C PHE A 24 -11.64 18.02 -2.97
N THR A 25 -11.44 16.73 -2.75
CA THR A 25 -12.41 15.88 -2.08
C THR A 25 -11.72 14.92 -1.13
N HIS A 26 -12.40 14.56 -0.04
CA HIS A 26 -11.97 13.46 0.82
C HIS A 26 -12.38 12.12 0.20
N ALA A 27 -11.70 11.04 0.60
CA ALA A 27 -12.04 9.71 0.11
C ALA A 27 -13.45 9.26 0.50
N SER A 28 -14.00 8.29 -0.24
CA SER A 28 -15.39 7.84 -0.07
C SER A 28 -15.73 7.45 1.38
N PRO A 29 -14.89 6.72 2.14
CA PRO A 29 -15.21 6.37 3.54
C PRO A 29 -15.38 7.60 4.43
N THR A 30 -14.54 8.63 4.26
CA THR A 30 -14.71 9.90 4.96
C THR A 30 -16.03 10.56 4.59
N LEU A 31 -16.38 10.61 3.30
CA LEU A 31 -17.66 11.19 2.85
C LEU A 31 -18.88 10.41 3.37
N PHE A 32 -18.79 9.09 3.51
CA PHE A 32 -19.87 8.25 3.99
C PHE A 32 -20.05 8.30 5.51
N ALA A 33 -18.97 8.43 6.27
CA ALA A 33 -18.97 8.15 7.70
C ALA A 33 -18.64 9.34 8.60
N ALA A 34 -18.14 10.46 8.07
CA ALA A 34 -17.90 11.66 8.87
C ALA A 34 -19.19 12.14 9.56
N ALA A 35 -19.11 12.45 10.87
CA ALA A 35 -20.24 12.80 11.74
C ALA A 35 -21.30 11.69 11.95
N THR A 36 -20.98 10.43 11.64
CA THR A 36 -21.82 9.28 12.02
C THR A 36 -21.42 8.73 13.40
N ARG A 37 -22.21 7.79 13.95
CA ARG A 37 -21.97 7.21 15.28
C ARG A 37 -20.64 6.45 15.41
N ASN A 38 -20.18 5.85 14.33
CA ASN A 38 -18.93 5.08 14.29
C ASN A 38 -18.12 5.47 13.04
N PRO A 39 -17.43 6.62 13.07
CA PRO A 39 -16.84 7.22 11.87
C PRO A 39 -15.55 6.48 11.47
N GLN A 40 -15.65 5.44 10.64
CA GLN A 40 -14.49 4.85 9.95
C GLN A 40 -14.23 5.64 8.67
N LEU A 41 -13.24 6.53 8.69
CA LEU A 41 -12.94 7.54 7.69
C LEU A 41 -11.78 7.15 6.76
N SER A 42 -10.92 6.22 7.19
CA SER A 42 -9.76 5.72 6.47
C SER A 42 -10.16 4.73 5.36
N SER A 43 -9.33 4.63 4.32
CA SER A 43 -9.70 3.92 3.09
C SER A 43 -9.07 2.54 2.94
N CYS A 44 -7.80 2.41 3.30
CA CYS A 44 -7.05 1.19 3.08
C CYS A 44 -6.27 0.81 4.33
N PHE A 45 -6.01 -0.50 4.46
CA PHE A 45 -5.27 -1.09 5.55
C PHE A 45 -4.22 -2.03 5.00
N LEU A 46 -3.04 -2.04 5.60
CA LEU A 46 -1.94 -2.94 5.24
C LEU A 46 -1.66 -3.85 6.43
N LEU A 47 -1.61 -5.16 6.19
CA LEU A 47 -1.34 -6.16 7.21
C LEU A 47 -0.16 -7.02 6.79
N MET A 48 0.60 -7.47 7.79
CA MET A 48 1.42 -8.66 7.64
C MET A 48 0.75 -9.85 8.30
N MET A 49 0.98 -11.03 7.74
CA MET A 49 0.62 -12.27 8.40
C MET A 49 1.39 -12.38 9.73
N PRO A 50 0.72 -12.41 10.90
CA PRO A 50 1.39 -12.29 12.19
C PRO A 50 2.37 -13.41 12.50
N ASP A 51 2.04 -14.64 12.08
CA ASP A 51 2.82 -15.84 12.37
C ASP A 51 2.51 -16.96 11.37
N ASP A 52 3.45 -17.87 11.16
CA ASP A 52 3.32 -19.09 10.33
C ASP A 52 2.69 -20.23 11.15
N SER A 53 1.49 -19.98 11.65
CA SER A 53 0.69 -20.88 12.49
C SER A 53 -0.80 -20.73 12.18
N ILE A 54 -1.61 -21.70 12.61
CA ILE A 54 -3.07 -21.62 12.45
C ILE A 54 -3.62 -20.42 13.24
N GLU A 55 -3.10 -20.19 14.43
CA GLU A 55 -3.43 -19.07 15.29
C GLU A 55 -3.12 -17.73 14.61
N GLY A 56 -1.93 -17.59 14.02
CA GLY A 56 -1.52 -16.42 13.24
C GLY A 56 -2.43 -16.18 12.03
N ILE A 57 -2.68 -17.23 11.25
CA ILE A 57 -3.54 -17.18 10.06
C ILE A 57 -4.96 -16.75 10.40
N PHE A 58 -5.58 -17.35 11.42
CA PHE A 58 -6.94 -17.02 11.82
C PHE A 58 -7.04 -15.66 12.53
N LYS A 59 -5.99 -15.22 13.24
CA LYS A 59 -5.90 -13.84 13.74
C LYS A 59 -5.91 -12.85 12.57
N CYS A 60 -5.08 -13.06 11.56
CA CYS A 60 -5.04 -12.22 10.36
C CYS A 60 -6.39 -12.18 9.64
N LEU A 61 -7.01 -13.35 9.45
CA LEU A 61 -8.32 -13.48 8.81
C LEU A 61 -9.42 -12.72 9.58
N SER A 62 -9.39 -12.80 10.92
CA SER A 62 -10.32 -12.08 11.80
C SER A 62 -10.16 -10.57 11.64
N SER A 63 -8.92 -10.06 11.66
CA SER A 63 -8.66 -8.64 11.41
C SER A 63 -9.15 -8.21 10.03
N CYS A 64 -8.94 -9.02 9.00
CA CYS A 64 -9.44 -8.74 7.65
C CYS A 64 -10.97 -8.66 7.61
N ALA A 65 -11.68 -9.55 8.32
CA ALA A 65 -13.14 -9.51 8.40
C ALA A 65 -13.64 -8.23 9.10
N PHE A 66 -13.03 -7.82 10.21
CA PHE A 66 -13.42 -6.58 10.90
C PHE A 66 -13.14 -5.32 10.07
N ILE A 67 -12.01 -5.29 9.36
CA ILE A 67 -11.65 -4.19 8.45
C ILE A 67 -12.61 -4.14 7.26
N SER A 68 -12.87 -5.28 6.61
CA SER A 68 -13.78 -5.37 5.46
C SER A 68 -15.18 -4.92 5.85
N LYS A 69 -15.71 -5.38 6.99
CA LYS A 69 -17.01 -4.96 7.53
C LYS A 69 -17.13 -3.42 7.62
N SER A 70 -16.04 -2.75 7.97
CA SER A 70 -15.97 -1.29 8.09
C SER A 70 -15.57 -0.57 6.80
N ALA A 71 -15.74 -1.23 5.65
CA ALA A 71 -15.52 -0.74 4.29
C ALA A 71 -14.07 -0.35 3.94
N GLY A 72 -13.08 -0.99 4.58
CA GLY A 72 -11.65 -0.82 4.25
C GLY A 72 -11.18 -1.79 3.16
N GLY A 73 -10.41 -1.29 2.19
CA GLY A 73 -9.62 -2.14 1.27
C GLY A 73 -8.36 -2.67 1.96
N ILE A 74 -7.90 -3.86 1.59
CA ILE A 74 -6.83 -4.55 2.34
C ILE A 74 -5.67 -4.94 1.43
N GLY A 75 -4.43 -4.65 1.85
CA GLY A 75 -3.21 -5.28 1.35
C GLY A 75 -2.64 -6.22 2.42
N ILE A 76 -2.28 -7.45 2.06
CA ILE A 76 -1.76 -8.46 3.00
C ILE A 76 -0.48 -9.06 2.42
N ASN A 77 0.64 -8.99 3.14
CA ASN A 77 1.79 -9.83 2.80
C ASN A 77 1.72 -11.19 3.50
N ILE A 78 2.08 -12.24 2.76
CA ILE A 78 2.04 -13.64 3.22
C ILE A 78 3.39 -14.36 3.01
N HIS A 79 4.48 -13.58 2.86
CA HIS A 79 5.81 -14.09 2.54
C HIS A 79 6.35 -15.12 3.54
N ASN A 80 5.90 -15.03 4.79
CA ASN A 80 6.36 -15.85 5.91
C ASN A 80 5.61 -17.19 6.05
N ILE A 81 4.51 -17.42 5.31
CA ILE A 81 3.78 -18.69 5.38
C ILE A 81 4.56 -19.79 4.64
N ARG A 82 4.72 -20.94 5.28
CA ARG A 82 5.47 -22.06 4.69
C ARG A 82 4.83 -22.59 3.41
N ALA A 83 5.69 -22.95 2.45
CA ALA A 83 5.29 -23.50 1.16
C ALA A 83 4.71 -24.93 1.24
N ASN A 84 4.06 -25.36 0.16
CA ASN A 84 3.53 -26.71 0.01
C ASN A 84 4.62 -27.80 0.21
N GLY A 85 4.26 -28.88 0.90
CA GLY A 85 5.16 -29.99 1.21
C GLY A 85 6.08 -29.78 2.41
N THR A 86 6.07 -28.60 3.04
CA THR A 86 6.89 -28.33 4.23
C THR A 86 6.38 -29.12 5.44
N HIS A 87 7.28 -29.78 6.19
CA HIS A 87 6.92 -30.56 7.39
C HIS A 87 6.32 -29.68 8.50
N ILE A 88 5.37 -30.24 9.25
CA ILE A 88 4.72 -29.61 10.40
C ILE A 88 5.01 -30.46 11.63
N ALA A 89 5.93 -29.98 12.48
CA ALA A 89 6.38 -30.72 13.67
C ALA A 89 5.24 -31.12 14.63
N GLY A 90 4.30 -30.21 14.91
CA GLY A 90 3.25 -30.42 15.91
C GLY A 90 2.20 -31.48 15.54
N THR A 91 1.91 -31.66 14.25
CA THR A 91 0.91 -32.63 13.76
C THR A 91 1.54 -33.80 13.01
N ASN A 92 2.87 -33.78 12.84
CA ASN A 92 3.65 -34.69 12.00
C ASN A 92 3.11 -34.82 10.56
N GLY A 93 2.49 -33.75 10.06
CA GLY A 93 1.94 -33.66 8.71
C GLY A 93 2.83 -32.85 7.77
N VAL A 94 2.29 -32.57 6.57
CA VAL A 94 2.88 -31.67 5.58
C VAL A 94 1.93 -30.51 5.30
N SER A 95 2.47 -29.32 5.08
CA SER A 95 1.72 -28.13 4.68
C SER A 95 1.15 -28.32 3.27
N ASN A 96 -0.08 -27.85 3.05
CA ASN A 96 -0.68 -27.78 1.72
C ASN A 96 -0.36 -26.44 1.01
N GLY A 97 0.49 -25.61 1.60
CA GLY A 97 0.97 -24.35 1.01
C GLY A 97 -0.06 -23.22 0.99
N LEU A 98 0.21 -22.22 0.15
CA LEU A 98 -0.56 -20.97 0.11
C LEU A 98 -1.97 -21.12 -0.47
N VAL A 99 -2.16 -22.01 -1.46
CA VAL A 99 -3.41 -22.07 -2.24
C VAL A 99 -4.64 -22.36 -1.35
N PRO A 100 -4.64 -23.40 -0.48
CA PRO A 100 -5.80 -23.66 0.38
C PRO A 100 -6.04 -22.56 1.41
N MET A 101 -4.98 -21.96 1.95
CA MET A 101 -5.10 -20.81 2.86
C MET A 101 -5.80 -19.64 2.16
N LEU A 102 -5.35 -19.28 0.96
CA LEU A 102 -5.91 -18.17 0.19
C LEU A 102 -7.36 -18.40 -0.23
N ARG A 103 -7.80 -19.66 -0.38
CA ARG A 103 -9.22 -19.97 -0.57
C ARG A 103 -10.09 -19.62 0.64
N VAL A 104 -9.55 -19.74 1.85
CA VAL A 104 -10.26 -19.28 3.06
C VAL A 104 -10.40 -17.76 3.03
N PHE A 105 -9.32 -17.02 2.74
CA PHE A 105 -9.37 -15.56 2.58
C PHE A 105 -10.33 -15.12 1.47
N ASN A 106 -10.34 -15.83 0.33
CA ASN A 106 -11.26 -15.59 -0.78
C ASN A 106 -12.73 -15.71 -0.35
N ASN A 107 -13.07 -16.77 0.38
CA ASN A 107 -14.42 -16.98 0.85
C ASN A 107 -14.82 -15.96 1.93
N THR A 108 -13.88 -15.53 2.77
CA THR A 108 -14.12 -14.43 3.72
C THR A 108 -14.35 -13.10 3.01
N ALA A 109 -13.60 -12.78 1.95
CA ALA A 109 -13.81 -11.57 1.14
C ALA A 109 -15.20 -11.55 0.49
N LYS A 110 -15.69 -12.71 0.04
CA LYS A 110 -17.05 -12.89 -0.47
C LYS A 110 -18.12 -12.76 0.61
N TYR A 111 -17.87 -13.32 1.80
CA TYR A 111 -18.84 -13.34 2.89
C TYR A 111 -19.00 -11.98 3.56
N VAL A 112 -17.89 -11.28 3.80
CA VAL A 112 -17.88 -9.97 4.47
C VAL A 112 -17.73 -8.88 3.43
N ASP A 113 -18.87 -8.50 2.86
CA ASP A 113 -18.95 -7.33 2.00
C ASP A 113 -18.56 -6.03 2.74
N GLN A 114 -18.06 -5.06 1.98
CA GLN A 114 -17.65 -3.78 2.52
C GLN A 114 -18.86 -2.92 2.84
N GLY A 115 -19.16 -2.81 4.14
CA GLY A 115 -20.14 -1.87 4.68
C GLY A 115 -21.60 -2.24 4.44
N GLY A 116 -21.95 -3.54 4.37
CA GLY A 116 -23.32 -4.01 4.20
C GLY A 116 -23.82 -3.80 2.77
N ASN A 117 -23.13 -4.44 1.82
CA ASN A 117 -23.40 -4.44 0.38
C ASN A 117 -23.07 -3.12 -0.35
N LYS A 118 -22.29 -2.21 0.25
CA LYS A 118 -21.86 -0.99 -0.44
C LYS A 118 -20.77 -1.26 -1.48
N ARG A 119 -19.86 -2.21 -1.20
CA ARG A 119 -18.81 -2.70 -2.12
C ARG A 119 -18.47 -4.17 -1.82
N PRO A 120 -17.99 -4.98 -2.79
CA PRO A 120 -17.42 -6.29 -2.50
C PRO A 120 -16.17 -6.17 -1.62
N GLY A 121 -15.90 -7.17 -0.76
CA GLY A 121 -14.63 -7.28 -0.05
C GLY A 121 -13.46 -7.40 -1.03
N ALA A 122 -12.43 -6.57 -0.86
CA ALA A 122 -11.30 -6.50 -1.78
C ALA A 122 -9.97 -6.59 -1.04
N PHE A 123 -9.28 -7.72 -1.17
CA PHE A 123 -7.98 -7.98 -0.57
C PHE A 123 -6.93 -8.19 -1.67
N ALA A 124 -5.84 -7.43 -1.65
CA ALA A 124 -4.64 -7.67 -2.43
C ALA A 124 -3.64 -8.47 -1.61
N ILE A 125 -3.22 -9.61 -2.16
CA ILE A 125 -2.24 -10.49 -1.56
C ILE A 125 -0.88 -10.19 -2.19
N TYR A 126 0.11 -9.91 -1.35
CA TYR A 126 1.48 -9.63 -1.73
C TYR A 126 2.36 -10.84 -1.46
N LEU A 127 3.14 -11.24 -2.48
CA LEU A 127 4.09 -12.34 -2.39
C LEU A 127 5.43 -11.95 -3.04
N GLU A 128 6.55 -12.27 -2.38
CA GLU A 128 7.87 -12.15 -3.01
C GLU A 128 8.14 -13.30 -4.00
N PRO A 129 8.77 -13.05 -5.16
CA PRO A 129 8.87 -14.03 -6.25
C PRO A 129 9.82 -15.20 -5.96
N TRP A 130 10.56 -15.19 -4.85
CA TRP A 130 11.35 -16.34 -4.41
C TRP A 130 10.49 -17.41 -3.72
N HIS A 131 9.26 -17.11 -3.32
CA HIS A 131 8.44 -18.06 -2.57
C HIS A 131 8.13 -19.31 -3.41
N ALA A 132 8.26 -20.50 -2.83
CA ALA A 132 8.15 -21.74 -3.59
C ALA A 132 6.77 -22.00 -4.24
N ASP A 133 5.71 -21.46 -3.66
CA ASP A 133 4.35 -21.54 -4.23
C ASP A 133 4.04 -20.41 -5.26
N VAL A 134 5.02 -19.60 -5.70
CA VAL A 134 4.78 -18.43 -6.56
C VAL A 134 4.09 -18.78 -7.89
N ILE A 135 4.41 -19.91 -8.49
CA ILE A 135 3.80 -20.31 -9.78
C ILE A 135 2.30 -20.59 -9.59
N ASP A 136 1.92 -21.29 -8.52
CA ASP A 136 0.52 -21.55 -8.22
C ASP A 136 -0.22 -20.27 -7.81
N PHE A 137 0.46 -19.39 -7.07
CA PHE A 137 -0.05 -18.05 -6.74
C PHE A 137 -0.43 -17.25 -7.99
N LEU A 138 0.42 -17.25 -9.03
CA LEU A 138 0.15 -16.58 -10.31
C LEU A 138 -1.06 -17.17 -11.06
N ASN A 139 -1.47 -18.39 -10.76
CA ASN A 139 -2.59 -19.06 -11.40
C ASN A 139 -3.94 -18.86 -10.68
N LEU A 140 -3.95 -18.30 -9.46
CA LEU A 140 -5.14 -18.25 -8.61
C LEU A 140 -6.31 -17.44 -9.18
N LYS A 141 -6.02 -16.40 -9.98
CA LYS A 141 -7.04 -15.54 -10.61
C LYS A 141 -7.51 -16.01 -11.98
N LYS A 142 -6.82 -16.99 -12.59
CA LYS A 142 -7.16 -17.46 -13.93
C LYS A 142 -8.55 -18.05 -13.98
N ASN A 143 -9.27 -17.81 -15.09
CA ASN A 143 -10.61 -18.36 -15.28
C ASN A 143 -10.58 -19.88 -15.47
N THR A 144 -9.59 -20.38 -16.21
CA THR A 144 -9.41 -21.81 -16.51
C THR A 144 -8.77 -22.57 -15.35
N GLY A 145 -8.89 -23.89 -15.34
CA GLY A 145 -8.30 -24.80 -14.34
C GLY A 145 -9.26 -25.23 -13.24
N LYS A 146 -8.76 -26.04 -12.30
CA LYS A 146 -9.58 -26.64 -11.25
C LYS A 146 -9.97 -25.63 -10.18
N GLU A 147 -11.23 -25.64 -9.74
CA GLU A 147 -11.77 -24.64 -8.82
C GLU A 147 -11.08 -24.66 -7.45
N GLU A 148 -10.64 -25.83 -6.99
CA GLU A 148 -9.89 -25.99 -5.75
C GLU A 148 -8.50 -25.35 -5.77
N LEU A 149 -8.03 -24.92 -6.95
CA LEU A 149 -6.77 -24.21 -7.16
C LEU A 149 -6.99 -22.74 -7.54
N ARG A 150 -8.17 -22.17 -7.24
CA ARG A 150 -8.55 -20.80 -7.62
C ARG A 150 -9.07 -20.01 -6.44
N ALA A 151 -8.82 -18.70 -6.49
CA ALA A 151 -9.28 -17.71 -5.54
C ALA A 151 -9.47 -16.36 -6.28
N ARG A 152 -10.49 -16.28 -7.12
CA ARG A 152 -10.63 -15.20 -8.13
C ARG A 152 -11.10 -13.87 -7.56
N ASP A 153 -11.66 -13.86 -6.36
CA ASP A 153 -12.19 -12.66 -5.70
C ASP A 153 -11.09 -11.86 -4.99
N LEU A 154 -9.89 -12.44 -4.87
CA LEU A 154 -8.70 -11.76 -4.40
C LEU A 154 -7.99 -11.01 -5.54
N PHE A 155 -7.15 -10.06 -5.15
CA PHE A 155 -6.17 -9.41 -6.02
C PHE A 155 -4.78 -9.93 -5.66
N TYR A 156 -3.87 -9.90 -6.64
CA TYR A 156 -2.55 -10.49 -6.51
C TYR A 156 -1.50 -9.46 -6.87
N ALA A 157 -0.42 -9.41 -6.09
CA ALA A 157 0.66 -8.47 -6.25
C ALA A 157 1.99 -9.18 -5.98
N LEU A 158 3.02 -8.81 -6.74
CA LEU A 158 4.38 -9.23 -6.51
C LEU A 158 5.16 -8.11 -5.82
N TRP A 159 5.90 -8.50 -4.78
CA TRP A 159 6.85 -7.65 -4.05
C TRP A 159 8.27 -8.04 -4.49
N ILE A 160 8.79 -7.34 -5.50
CA ILE A 160 9.88 -7.82 -6.34
C ILE A 160 11.21 -7.23 -5.86
N PRO A 161 12.18 -8.06 -5.44
CA PRO A 161 13.55 -7.61 -5.20
C PRO A 161 14.28 -7.36 -6.53
N ASP A 162 15.20 -6.39 -6.55
CA ASP A 162 16.03 -6.03 -7.68
C ASP A 162 16.82 -7.25 -8.20
N LEU A 163 17.26 -8.14 -7.30
CA LEU A 163 17.94 -9.38 -7.65
C LEU A 163 17.15 -10.24 -8.64
N PHE A 164 15.83 -10.33 -8.48
CA PHE A 164 15.00 -11.09 -9.42
C PHE A 164 15.09 -10.49 -10.82
N MET A 165 14.99 -9.16 -10.92
CA MET A 165 15.09 -8.46 -12.21
C MET A 165 16.49 -8.61 -12.82
N LYS A 166 17.55 -8.50 -12.03
CA LYS A 166 18.94 -8.75 -12.46
C LYS A 166 19.10 -10.18 -13.03
N ARG A 167 18.54 -11.19 -12.35
CA ARG A 167 18.59 -12.59 -12.80
C ARG A 167 17.73 -12.84 -14.05
N VAL A 168 16.61 -12.15 -14.23
CA VAL A 168 15.81 -12.21 -15.47
C VAL A 168 16.59 -11.65 -16.65
N GLU A 169 17.20 -10.47 -16.48
CA GLU A 169 18.00 -9.79 -17.51
C GLU A 169 19.22 -10.63 -17.93
N SER A 170 19.94 -11.19 -16.96
CA SER A 170 21.14 -12.00 -17.22
C SER A 170 20.84 -13.44 -17.64
N ASN A 171 19.56 -13.82 -17.78
CA ASN A 171 19.11 -15.21 -17.97
C ASN A 171 19.70 -16.19 -16.93
N GLY A 172 19.78 -15.74 -15.67
CA GLY A 172 20.31 -16.50 -14.56
C GLY A 172 19.32 -17.52 -13.97
N THR A 173 19.81 -18.28 -13.01
CA THR A 173 18.99 -19.18 -12.19
C THR A 173 18.26 -18.40 -11.10
N TRP A 174 17.04 -18.82 -10.80
CA TRP A 174 16.23 -18.35 -9.69
C TRP A 174 15.84 -19.52 -8.79
N SER A 175 16.16 -19.42 -7.52
CA SER A 175 15.83 -20.40 -6.48
C SER A 175 14.50 -20.07 -5.81
N LEU A 176 13.61 -21.05 -5.83
CA LEU A 176 12.34 -21.05 -5.14
C LEU A 176 12.54 -21.65 -3.74
N MET A 177 12.17 -20.89 -2.71
CA MET A 177 12.46 -21.18 -1.31
C MET A 177 11.21 -21.16 -0.43
N CYS A 178 11.22 -21.97 0.63
CA CYS A 178 10.24 -21.95 1.70
C CYS A 178 10.75 -21.06 2.84
N PRO A 179 9.95 -20.11 3.36
CA PRO A 179 10.39 -19.21 4.44
C PRO A 179 10.76 -19.96 5.74
N HIS A 180 10.21 -21.15 5.95
CA HIS A 180 10.58 -22.00 7.09
C HIS A 180 12.03 -22.51 7.01
N GLN A 181 12.54 -22.79 5.80
CA GLN A 181 13.91 -23.25 5.58
C GLN A 181 14.89 -22.08 5.38
N CYS A 182 14.38 -20.97 4.84
CA CYS A 182 15.13 -19.77 4.48
C CYS A 182 14.51 -18.52 5.16
N PRO A 183 14.57 -18.42 6.50
CA PRO A 183 13.94 -17.33 7.25
C PRO A 183 14.63 -15.98 7.00
N GLY A 184 13.92 -14.88 7.21
CA GLY A 184 14.50 -13.52 7.19
C GLY A 184 14.58 -12.86 5.81
N LEU A 185 14.29 -13.57 4.71
CA LEU A 185 14.27 -12.97 3.36
C LEU A 185 13.27 -11.81 3.24
N SER A 186 12.10 -11.90 3.89
CA SER A 186 11.12 -10.81 3.95
C SER A 186 11.46 -9.68 4.93
N GLU A 187 12.49 -9.86 5.75
CA GLU A 187 12.87 -8.93 6.81
C GLU A 187 14.05 -8.03 6.41
N CYS A 188 14.63 -8.25 5.24
CA CYS A 188 15.73 -7.46 4.67
C CYS A 188 15.44 -7.09 3.22
N TRP A 189 16.20 -6.13 2.68
CA TRP A 189 16.06 -5.62 1.31
C TRP A 189 17.43 -5.19 0.76
N GLY A 190 17.51 -4.93 -0.55
CA GLY A 190 18.73 -4.48 -1.22
C GLY A 190 19.89 -5.47 -1.07
N GLU A 191 21.10 -4.97 -0.80
CA GLU A 191 22.30 -5.82 -0.68
C GLU A 191 22.21 -6.87 0.44
N GLU A 192 21.50 -6.57 1.54
CA GLU A 192 21.35 -7.51 2.65
C GLU A 192 20.51 -8.72 2.22
N PHE A 193 19.43 -8.45 1.48
CA PHE A 193 18.62 -9.49 0.86
C PHE A 193 19.43 -10.32 -0.14
N GLU A 194 20.21 -9.68 -1.01
CA GLU A 194 21.05 -10.37 -2.00
C GLU A 194 22.03 -11.34 -1.34
N LYS A 195 22.77 -10.87 -0.32
CA LYS A 195 23.74 -11.69 0.42
C LYS A 195 23.06 -12.87 1.13
N LEU A 196 21.90 -12.64 1.76
CA LEU A 196 21.17 -13.68 2.47
C LEU A 196 20.63 -14.75 1.50
N TYR A 197 20.00 -14.31 0.42
CA TYR A 197 19.43 -15.18 -0.61
C TYR A 197 20.50 -16.05 -1.27
N GLU A 198 21.60 -15.45 -1.72
CA GLU A 198 22.71 -16.19 -2.34
C GLU A 198 23.43 -17.10 -1.34
N GLY A 199 23.48 -16.71 -0.06
CA GLY A 199 23.95 -17.57 1.02
C GLY A 199 23.11 -18.85 1.16
N TYR A 200 21.79 -18.76 1.02
CA TYR A 200 20.91 -19.94 0.99
C TYR A 200 21.10 -20.78 -0.27
N GLU A 201 21.28 -20.15 -1.44
CA GLU A 201 21.63 -20.87 -2.68
C GLU A 201 22.92 -21.67 -2.52
N ALA A 202 23.98 -21.05 -1.99
CA ALA A 202 25.28 -21.68 -1.77
C ALA A 202 25.23 -22.83 -0.75
N ALA A 203 24.34 -22.73 0.25
CA ALA A 203 24.10 -23.78 1.23
C ALA A 203 23.20 -24.92 0.71
N GLY A 204 22.72 -24.86 -0.53
CA GLY A 204 21.78 -25.84 -1.09
C GLY A 204 20.40 -25.80 -0.44
N LYS A 205 20.01 -24.67 0.17
CA LYS A 205 18.72 -24.47 0.82
C LYS A 205 17.73 -23.84 -0.15
N PHE A 206 17.04 -24.68 -0.92
CA PHE A 206 15.96 -24.28 -1.81
C PHE A 206 15.04 -25.47 -2.08
N ASN A 207 13.79 -25.19 -2.44
CA ASN A 207 12.82 -26.20 -2.86
C ASN A 207 13.05 -26.59 -4.32
N GLN A 208 13.35 -25.62 -5.18
CA GLN A 208 13.54 -25.82 -6.60
C GLN A 208 14.38 -24.70 -7.21
N GLN A 209 15.19 -24.99 -8.22
CA GLN A 209 15.80 -23.97 -9.09
C GLN A 209 15.16 -23.99 -10.48
N ILE A 210 14.88 -22.80 -11.01
CA ILE A 210 14.33 -22.59 -12.34
C ILE A 210 15.08 -21.47 -13.06
N PRO A 211 15.06 -21.41 -14.41
CA PRO A 211 15.50 -20.21 -15.11
C PRO A 211 14.63 -19.01 -14.68
N ALA A 212 15.24 -17.87 -14.35
CA ALA A 212 14.50 -16.68 -13.92
C ALA A 212 13.47 -16.23 -14.98
N GLN A 213 13.84 -16.34 -16.26
CA GLN A 213 12.95 -16.04 -17.39
C GLN A 213 11.73 -16.97 -17.47
N LYS A 214 11.79 -18.19 -16.93
CA LYS A 214 10.62 -19.08 -16.84
C LYS A 214 9.56 -18.51 -15.90
N LEU A 215 9.98 -17.99 -14.74
CA LEU A 215 9.05 -17.30 -13.83
C LEU A 215 8.55 -16.00 -14.44
N TRP A 216 9.43 -15.22 -15.08
CA TRP A 216 9.05 -14.01 -15.80
C TRP A 216 7.97 -14.24 -16.87
N HIS A 217 8.12 -15.30 -17.69
CA HIS A 217 7.10 -15.67 -18.66
C HIS A 217 5.77 -16.05 -17.99
N ALA A 218 5.79 -16.73 -16.84
CA ALA A 218 4.59 -17.05 -16.09
C ALA A 218 3.89 -15.79 -15.55
N ILE A 219 4.66 -14.80 -15.10
CA ILE A 219 4.16 -13.49 -14.64
C ILE A 219 3.45 -12.78 -15.80
N ILE A 220 4.13 -12.62 -16.94
CA ILE A 220 3.57 -11.98 -18.14
C ILE A 220 2.30 -12.71 -18.59
N THR A 221 2.33 -14.04 -18.64
CA THR A 221 1.16 -14.85 -19.02
C THR A 221 -0.03 -14.56 -18.09
N SER A 222 0.20 -14.49 -16.77
CA SER A 222 -0.87 -14.16 -15.81
C SER A 222 -1.41 -12.74 -16.04
N GLN A 223 -0.53 -11.76 -16.31
CA GLN A 223 -0.91 -10.39 -16.59
C GLN A 223 -1.73 -10.26 -17.88
N VAL A 224 -1.35 -10.96 -18.94
CA VAL A 224 -2.10 -10.99 -20.20
C VAL A 224 -3.48 -11.61 -20.00
N GLU A 225 -3.60 -12.67 -19.20
CA GLU A 225 -4.88 -13.34 -18.97
C GLU A 225 -5.80 -12.58 -18.00
N THR A 226 -5.26 -11.85 -17.02
CA THR A 226 -6.04 -11.37 -15.86
C THR A 226 -5.84 -9.90 -15.51
N GLY A 227 -4.87 -9.21 -16.13
CA GLY A 227 -4.42 -7.87 -15.74
C GLY A 227 -3.62 -7.83 -14.43
N THR A 228 -3.30 -8.99 -13.83
CA THR A 228 -2.59 -9.12 -12.54
C THR A 228 -1.52 -10.23 -12.65
N PRO A 229 -0.49 -10.29 -11.79
CA PRO A 229 -0.31 -9.52 -10.56
C PRO A 229 0.09 -8.06 -10.77
N TYR A 230 -0.18 -7.23 -9.77
CA TYR A 230 0.47 -5.92 -9.62
C TYR A 230 1.98 -6.09 -9.46
N MET A 231 2.73 -5.08 -9.88
CA MET A 231 4.20 -5.11 -9.88
C MET A 231 4.72 -3.99 -8.99
N LEU A 232 5.38 -4.36 -7.89
CA LEU A 232 5.99 -3.39 -6.98
C LEU A 232 7.43 -3.81 -6.69
N TYR A 233 8.34 -2.83 -6.68
CA TYR A 233 9.77 -3.08 -6.51
C TYR A 233 10.16 -2.84 -5.05
N LYS A 234 10.35 -3.94 -4.32
CA LYS A 234 10.63 -3.99 -2.87
C LYS A 234 11.77 -3.06 -2.47
N ASP A 235 12.87 -3.11 -3.21
CA ASP A 235 14.10 -2.40 -2.84
C ASP A 235 13.96 -0.90 -3.07
N ALA A 236 13.32 -0.50 -4.18
CA ALA A 236 12.96 0.90 -4.41
C ALA A 236 11.98 1.43 -3.35
N CYS A 237 10.96 0.65 -2.99
CA CYS A 237 9.99 1.03 -1.96
C CYS A 237 10.65 1.21 -0.59
N ASN A 238 11.56 0.31 -0.19
CA ASN A 238 12.25 0.39 1.09
C ASN A 238 13.31 1.50 1.10
N GLY A 239 14.17 1.57 0.09
CA GLY A 239 15.26 2.55 0.04
C GLY A 239 14.81 4.00 -0.06
N LYS A 240 13.58 4.24 -0.53
CA LYS A 240 13.00 5.58 -0.71
C LYS A 240 11.94 5.95 0.32
N SER A 241 11.69 5.10 1.31
CA SER A 241 10.68 5.39 2.33
C SER A 241 11.25 6.22 3.48
N ASN A 242 10.48 7.22 3.94
CA ASN A 242 10.76 7.90 5.20
C ASN A 242 10.51 7.00 6.44
N GLN A 243 9.80 5.88 6.26
CA GLN A 243 9.56 4.88 7.30
C GLN A 243 10.61 3.76 7.34
N GLN A 244 11.69 3.84 6.55
CA GLN A 244 12.74 2.82 6.55
C GLN A 244 13.43 2.67 7.93
N ASN A 245 13.30 3.65 8.82
CA ASN A 245 13.77 3.57 10.20
C ASN A 245 12.96 2.60 11.08
N LEU A 246 11.77 2.17 10.65
CA LEU A 246 10.91 1.23 11.38
C LEU A 246 11.28 -0.24 11.10
N GLY A 247 11.97 -0.49 9.98
CA GLY A 247 12.31 -1.83 9.50
C GLY A 247 11.86 -2.03 8.05
N THR A 248 11.97 -3.28 7.57
CA THR A 248 11.61 -3.62 6.20
C THR A 248 10.10 -3.57 5.97
N ILE A 249 9.69 -2.78 4.99
CA ILE A 249 8.32 -2.69 4.47
C ILE A 249 8.08 -3.89 3.54
N LYS A 250 6.96 -4.60 3.77
CA LYS A 250 6.69 -5.92 3.19
C LYS A 250 5.60 -5.94 2.13
N SER A 251 4.83 -4.86 1.97
CA SER A 251 3.75 -4.78 0.99
C SER A 251 3.34 -3.35 0.75
N SER A 252 2.49 -3.17 -0.28
CA SER A 252 1.64 -2.00 -0.42
C SER A 252 0.20 -2.35 -0.01
N ASN A 253 -0.73 -1.41 -0.17
CA ASN A 253 -2.17 -1.58 0.01
C ASN A 253 -2.88 -2.21 -1.21
N LEU A 254 -4.21 -2.21 -1.21
CA LEU A 254 -5.05 -2.70 -2.31
C LEU A 254 -4.77 -2.03 -3.68
N CYS A 255 -4.44 -0.74 -3.69
CA CYS A 255 -4.37 0.09 -4.90
C CYS A 255 -2.93 0.51 -5.28
N THR A 256 -1.92 -0.11 -4.64
CA THR A 256 -0.48 0.01 -4.94
C THR A 256 0.17 1.37 -4.67
N GLU A 257 -0.53 2.33 -4.08
CA GLU A 257 -0.03 3.69 -3.84
C GLU A 257 0.55 3.93 -2.44
N ILE A 258 0.27 3.05 -1.49
CA ILE A 258 0.67 3.23 -0.08
C ILE A 258 1.77 2.27 0.31
N ILE A 259 2.92 2.81 0.66
CA ILE A 259 4.11 2.06 1.10
C ILE A 259 4.35 2.38 2.57
N GLU A 260 3.75 1.59 3.46
CA GLU A 260 3.81 1.78 4.90
C GLU A 260 4.27 0.52 5.63
N TYR A 261 4.97 0.71 6.74
CA TYR A 261 5.45 -0.37 7.60
C TYR A 261 4.30 -1.14 8.26
N THR A 262 4.49 -2.43 8.47
CA THR A 262 3.55 -3.31 9.17
C THR A 262 4.31 -4.29 10.06
N SER A 263 3.72 -4.64 11.19
CA SER A 263 4.25 -5.60 12.17
C SER A 263 3.09 -6.44 12.75
N PRO A 264 3.36 -7.47 13.58
CA PRO A 264 2.28 -8.23 14.24
C PRO A 264 1.35 -7.39 15.15
N ASP A 265 1.81 -6.22 15.60
CA ASP A 265 1.08 -5.28 16.45
C ASP A 265 0.72 -3.95 15.75
N GLU A 266 1.06 -3.79 14.47
CA GLU A 266 0.81 -2.60 13.66
C GLU A 266 0.18 -2.95 12.32
N ILE A 267 -1.05 -2.47 12.12
CA ILE A 267 -1.74 -2.51 10.84
C ILE A 267 -1.71 -1.10 10.28
N ALA A 268 -0.97 -0.86 9.19
CA ALA A 268 -0.86 0.46 8.60
C ALA A 268 -2.21 0.93 8.02
N VAL A 269 -2.45 2.24 8.02
CA VAL A 269 -3.76 2.85 7.75
C VAL A 269 -3.62 4.05 6.84
N CYS A 270 -4.38 4.03 5.75
CA CYS A 270 -4.32 5.09 4.76
C CYS A 270 -5.47 6.11 4.90
N ASN A 271 -5.11 7.37 5.16
CA ASN A 271 -6.02 8.51 5.25
C ASN A 271 -5.92 9.34 3.97
N LEU A 272 -6.97 9.33 3.15
CA LEU A 272 -6.90 9.77 1.75
C LEU A 272 -7.77 11.00 1.42
N ALA A 273 -7.20 11.88 0.61
CA ALA A 273 -7.92 12.93 -0.12
C ALA A 273 -7.25 13.17 -1.47
N SER A 274 -7.98 13.74 -2.43
CA SER A 274 -7.44 14.11 -3.74
C SER A 274 -7.74 15.55 -4.10
N VAL A 275 -6.69 16.25 -4.54
CA VAL A 275 -6.75 17.64 -5.01
C VAL A 275 -7.16 17.66 -6.50
N ALA A 276 -8.15 18.47 -6.85
CA ALA A 276 -8.61 18.61 -8.23
C ALA A 276 -7.70 19.60 -8.99
N VAL A 277 -6.62 19.10 -9.59
CA VAL A 277 -5.53 19.95 -10.13
C VAL A 277 -5.98 20.79 -11.32
N ASN A 278 -7.08 20.45 -11.98
CA ASN A 278 -7.70 21.27 -13.01
C ASN A 278 -8.31 22.58 -12.49
N MET A 279 -8.60 22.68 -11.19
CA MET A 279 -9.20 23.88 -10.58
C MET A 279 -8.23 25.05 -10.42
N PHE A 280 -6.92 24.80 -10.62
CA PHE A 280 -5.87 25.81 -10.47
C PHE A 280 -5.39 26.37 -11.82
N VAL A 281 -6.01 25.97 -12.94
CA VAL A 281 -5.82 26.65 -14.23
C VAL A 281 -6.53 28.00 -14.16
N LYS A 282 -5.80 29.10 -14.39
CA LYS A 282 -6.37 30.45 -14.32
C LYS A 282 -7.35 30.71 -15.48
N PRO A 283 -8.23 31.73 -15.36
CA PRO A 283 -9.19 32.05 -16.41
C PRO A 283 -8.56 32.39 -17.78
N ASP A 284 -7.30 32.82 -17.80
CA ASP A 284 -6.53 33.06 -19.02
C ASP A 284 -6.24 31.76 -19.80
N ARG A 285 -6.31 30.60 -19.15
CA ARG A 285 -5.95 29.27 -19.69
C ARG A 285 -4.49 29.14 -20.16
N GLU A 286 -3.65 30.07 -19.73
CA GLU A 286 -2.23 30.13 -20.06
C GLU A 286 -1.37 29.96 -18.81
N THR A 287 -1.90 30.29 -17.63
CA THR A 287 -1.16 30.24 -16.37
C THR A 287 -1.81 29.30 -15.35
N TYR A 288 -0.95 28.76 -14.47
CA TYR A 288 -1.32 27.82 -13.43
C TYR A 288 -1.07 28.44 -12.05
N ASP A 289 -2.03 28.30 -11.12
CA ASP A 289 -2.01 28.93 -9.80
C ASP A 289 -1.38 28.01 -8.74
N PHE A 290 -0.05 28.00 -8.70
CA PHE A 290 0.72 27.21 -7.73
C PHE A 290 0.54 27.69 -6.28
N GLU A 291 0.34 28.99 -6.07
CA GLU A 291 0.12 29.54 -4.72
C GLU A 291 -1.20 29.03 -4.14
N GLN A 292 -2.27 29.08 -4.92
CA GLN A 292 -3.56 28.55 -4.51
C GLN A 292 -3.52 27.02 -4.33
N LEU A 293 -2.78 26.29 -5.19
CA LEU A 293 -2.54 24.85 -5.03
C LEU A 293 -1.86 24.54 -3.70
N LYS A 294 -0.80 25.28 -3.36
CA LYS A 294 -0.11 25.15 -2.07
C LYS A 294 -1.06 25.37 -0.90
N VAL A 295 -1.86 26.45 -0.93
CA VAL A 295 -2.84 26.76 0.12
C VAL A 295 -3.84 25.63 0.31
N VAL A 296 -4.43 25.11 -0.76
CA VAL A 296 -5.39 24.00 -0.70
C VAL A 296 -4.73 22.74 -0.16
N THR A 297 -3.52 22.42 -0.60
CA THR A 297 -2.78 21.25 -0.11
C THR A 297 -2.54 21.34 1.41
N LYS A 298 -2.17 22.51 1.94
CA LYS A 298 -2.01 22.71 3.40
C LYS A 298 -3.29 22.43 4.17
N ILE A 299 -4.44 22.85 3.63
CA ILE A 299 -5.76 22.58 4.23
C ILE A 299 -6.03 21.07 4.22
N VAL A 300 -5.77 20.39 3.10
CA VAL A 300 -5.93 18.93 3.00
C VAL A 300 -5.03 18.20 4.00
N THR A 301 -3.77 18.59 4.13
CA THR A 301 -2.83 18.03 5.13
C THR A 301 -3.38 18.15 6.55
N LYS A 302 -3.87 19.33 6.94
CA LYS A 302 -4.45 19.58 8.27
C LYS A 302 -5.73 18.77 8.50
N ASN A 303 -6.56 18.62 7.46
CA ASN A 303 -7.77 17.81 7.52
C ASN A 303 -7.45 16.32 7.73
N LEU A 304 -6.52 15.78 6.95
CA LEU A 304 -6.10 14.38 7.07
C LEU A 304 -5.45 14.10 8.43
N ASN A 305 -4.64 15.03 8.96
CA ASN A 305 -4.09 14.90 10.32
C ASN A 305 -5.20 14.84 11.38
N LYS A 306 -6.25 15.69 11.29
CA LYS A 306 -7.40 15.62 12.20
C LYS A 306 -8.19 14.31 12.05
N ILE A 307 -8.29 13.77 10.83
CA ILE A 307 -8.95 12.47 10.57
C ILE A 307 -8.29 11.35 11.39
N ILE A 308 -6.96 11.34 11.53
CA ILE A 308 -6.24 10.33 12.32
C ILE A 308 -6.78 10.27 13.76
N ASP A 309 -7.07 11.43 14.36
CA ASP A 309 -7.50 11.51 15.75
C ASP A 309 -8.99 11.17 15.94
N VAL A 310 -9.85 11.55 14.99
CA VAL A 310 -11.30 11.33 15.09
C VAL A 310 -11.77 9.99 14.51
N ASN A 311 -10.89 9.26 13.81
CA ASN A 311 -11.23 8.00 13.17
C ASN A 311 -11.60 6.91 14.19
N SER A 312 -12.62 6.12 13.85
CA SER A 312 -12.94 4.89 14.57
C SER A 312 -12.25 3.69 13.91
N TYR A 313 -11.19 3.20 14.56
CA TYR A 313 -10.39 2.10 14.04
C TYR A 313 -11.09 0.75 14.26
N PRO A 314 -11.18 -0.11 13.22
CA PRO A 314 -11.86 -1.40 13.32
C PRO A 314 -11.09 -2.42 14.19
N VAL A 315 -9.78 -2.24 14.35
CA VAL A 315 -8.88 -3.11 15.11
C VAL A 315 -7.84 -2.27 15.87
N PRO A 316 -7.36 -2.69 17.06
CA PRO A 316 -6.46 -1.90 17.88
C PRO A 316 -5.07 -1.71 17.25
N GLU A 317 -4.56 -2.70 16.51
CA GLU A 317 -3.27 -2.61 15.80
C GLU A 317 -3.28 -1.48 14.76
N ALA A 318 -4.45 -1.17 14.18
CA ALA A 318 -4.61 -0.07 13.23
C ALA A 318 -4.52 1.30 13.91
N LYS A 319 -5.12 1.43 15.10
CA LYS A 319 -4.98 2.64 15.92
C LYS A 319 -3.54 2.83 16.38
N ASN A 320 -2.86 1.75 16.79
CA ASN A 320 -1.47 1.79 17.23
C ASN A 320 -0.56 2.37 16.13
N SER A 321 -0.63 1.80 14.92
CA SER A 321 0.18 2.25 13.77
C SER A 321 -0.10 3.72 13.41
N ASN A 322 -1.37 4.09 13.21
CA ASN A 322 -1.70 5.43 12.73
C ASN A 322 -1.38 6.53 13.76
N MET A 323 -1.52 6.24 15.06
CA MET A 323 -1.17 7.21 16.11
C MET A 323 0.34 7.38 16.28
N ARG A 324 1.15 6.34 15.98
CA ARG A 324 2.61 6.39 16.09
C ARG A 324 3.25 7.13 14.92
N HIS A 325 2.83 6.82 13.70
CA HIS A 325 3.53 7.26 12.49
C HIS A 325 2.80 8.38 11.75
N ARG A 326 1.51 8.57 12.04
CA ARG A 326 0.62 9.59 11.48
C ARG A 326 0.70 9.79 9.96
N PRO A 327 0.72 8.71 9.14
CA PRO A 327 0.79 8.86 7.69
C PRO A 327 -0.50 9.43 7.10
N ILE A 328 -0.35 10.17 6.00
CA ILE A 328 -1.44 10.72 5.19
C ILE A 328 -1.13 10.52 3.71
N GLY A 329 -2.16 10.29 2.89
CA GLY A 329 -2.03 10.17 1.44
C GLY A 329 -2.78 11.29 0.73
N ILE A 330 -2.04 12.20 0.11
CA ILE A 330 -2.60 13.29 -0.71
C ILE A 330 -2.37 12.93 -2.18
N GLY A 331 -3.46 12.60 -2.86
CA GLY A 331 -3.47 12.35 -4.29
C GLY A 331 -3.93 13.54 -5.11
N ILE A 332 -4.06 13.32 -6.42
CA ILE A 332 -4.64 14.28 -7.36
C ILE A 332 -5.74 13.64 -8.20
N GLN A 333 -6.57 14.48 -8.80
CA GLN A 333 -7.49 14.12 -9.88
C GLN A 333 -7.54 15.25 -10.92
N GLY A 334 -7.95 14.94 -12.15
CA GLY A 334 -8.08 15.95 -13.21
C GLY A 334 -6.77 16.42 -13.83
N LEU A 335 -5.70 15.61 -13.80
CA LEU A 335 -4.42 15.96 -14.44
C LEU A 335 -4.57 16.13 -15.96
N ALA A 336 -5.27 15.18 -16.61
CA ALA A 336 -5.55 15.27 -18.04
C ALA A 336 -6.42 16.50 -18.36
N ASP A 337 -7.42 16.80 -17.53
CA ASP A 337 -8.25 18.00 -17.67
C ASP A 337 -7.43 19.28 -17.53
N ALA A 338 -6.48 19.35 -16.59
CA ALA A 338 -5.57 20.49 -16.44
C ALA A 338 -4.75 20.70 -17.72
N PHE A 339 -4.19 19.63 -18.29
CA PHE A 339 -3.44 19.69 -19.56
C PHE A 339 -4.33 20.11 -20.74
N ILE A 340 -5.55 19.58 -20.84
CA ILE A 340 -6.52 19.96 -21.87
C ILE A 340 -6.88 21.46 -21.78
N LEU A 341 -7.13 21.95 -20.56
CA LEU A 341 -7.45 23.36 -20.31
C LEU A 341 -6.29 24.28 -20.69
N MET A 342 -5.06 23.88 -20.38
CA MET A 342 -3.81 24.57 -20.73
C MET A 342 -3.37 24.36 -22.19
N ARG A 343 -4.14 23.60 -22.99
CA ARG A 343 -3.85 23.26 -24.39
C ARG A 343 -2.52 22.52 -24.59
N MET A 344 -2.11 21.75 -23.60
CA MET A 344 -0.89 20.94 -23.61
C MET A 344 -1.23 19.48 -23.96
N PRO A 345 -0.68 18.91 -25.04
CA PRO A 345 -0.72 17.46 -25.26
C PRO A 345 -0.06 16.74 -24.08
N PHE A 346 -0.58 15.59 -23.67
CA PHE A 346 -0.09 14.87 -22.49
C PHE A 346 1.41 14.56 -22.56
N GLU A 347 1.90 14.24 -23.76
CA GLU A 347 3.30 13.85 -24.03
C GLU A 347 4.21 15.05 -24.34
N SER A 348 3.71 16.29 -24.24
CA SER A 348 4.50 17.50 -24.53
C SER A 348 5.50 17.82 -23.42
N GLU A 349 6.60 18.51 -23.78
CA GLU A 349 7.60 18.97 -22.81
C GLU A 349 7.00 19.93 -21.78
N GLU A 350 6.04 20.76 -22.20
CA GLU A 350 5.34 21.68 -21.33
C GLU A 350 4.46 20.94 -20.31
N ALA A 351 3.73 19.89 -20.73
CA ALA A 351 2.96 19.05 -19.82
C ALA A 351 3.86 18.29 -18.84
N ALA A 352 5.00 17.77 -19.31
CA ALA A 352 5.99 17.11 -18.46
C ALA A 352 6.56 18.07 -17.39
N LYS A 353 6.85 19.31 -17.76
CA LYS A 353 7.29 20.35 -16.82
C LYS A 353 6.19 20.71 -15.83
N LEU A 354 4.97 20.94 -16.29
CA LEU A 354 3.83 21.26 -15.42
C LEU A 354 3.54 20.12 -14.44
N ASN A 355 3.67 18.86 -14.88
CA ASN A 355 3.56 17.70 -14.01
C ASN A 355 4.54 17.79 -12.83
N VAL A 356 5.82 18.03 -13.09
CA VAL A 356 6.84 18.18 -12.03
C VAL A 356 6.47 19.31 -11.07
N GLN A 357 6.11 20.48 -11.60
CA GLN A 357 5.80 21.66 -10.78
C GLN A 357 4.55 21.47 -9.91
N ILE A 358 3.52 20.78 -10.40
CA ILE A 358 2.31 20.44 -9.62
C ILE A 358 2.70 19.56 -8.43
N PHE A 359 3.44 18.46 -8.67
CA PHE A 359 3.82 17.54 -7.59
C PHE A 359 4.82 18.15 -6.61
N GLU A 360 5.76 18.97 -7.08
CA GLU A 360 6.67 19.75 -6.24
C GLU A 360 5.89 20.69 -5.30
N THR A 361 4.92 21.43 -5.85
CA THR A 361 4.08 22.36 -5.07
C THR A 361 3.24 21.63 -4.02
N ILE A 362 2.65 20.48 -4.37
CA ILE A 362 1.88 19.65 -3.43
C ILE A 362 2.79 19.13 -2.33
N TYR A 363 3.95 18.57 -2.67
CA TYR A 363 4.88 18.04 -1.69
C TYR A 363 5.38 19.14 -0.73
N TYR A 364 5.76 20.29 -1.26
CA TYR A 364 6.19 21.44 -0.48
C TYR A 364 5.08 21.94 0.46
N GLY A 365 3.86 22.14 -0.06
CA GLY A 365 2.72 22.57 0.75
C GLY A 365 2.38 21.57 1.86
N ALA A 366 2.46 20.27 1.58
CA ALA A 366 2.21 19.23 2.57
C ALA A 366 3.28 19.20 3.68
N LEU A 367 4.56 19.31 3.33
CA LEU A 367 5.67 19.39 4.29
C LEU A 367 5.57 20.65 5.16
N GLU A 368 5.27 21.81 4.56
CA GLU A 368 5.12 23.07 5.29
C GLU A 368 3.99 22.98 6.32
N ALA A 369 2.80 22.46 5.93
CA ALA A 369 1.72 22.23 6.88
C ALA A 369 2.05 21.17 7.94
N SER A 370 2.76 20.11 7.60
CA SER A 370 3.20 19.09 8.56
C SER A 370 4.19 19.67 9.58
N CYS A 371 5.11 20.53 9.13
CA CYS A 371 6.03 21.26 10.00
C CYS A 371 5.28 22.22 10.94
N GLU A 372 4.30 22.98 10.44
CA GLU A 372 3.43 23.84 11.27
C GLU A 372 2.70 23.05 12.36
N ILE A 373 2.20 21.85 12.04
CA ILE A 373 1.59 20.94 13.02
C ILE A 373 2.62 20.50 14.05
N ALA A 374 3.82 20.08 13.61
CA ALA A 374 4.88 19.64 14.51
C ALA A 374 5.40 20.76 15.43
N MET A 375 5.45 22.01 14.97
CA MET A 375 5.78 23.17 15.80
C MET A 375 4.77 23.40 16.93
N LYS A 376 3.51 23.03 16.72
CA LYS A 376 2.43 23.21 17.69
C LYS A 376 2.28 22.02 18.62
N ASP A 377 2.22 20.81 18.05
CA ASP A 377 1.80 19.60 18.74
C ASP A 377 2.98 18.64 19.01
N GLY A 378 4.18 18.96 18.51
CA GLY A 378 5.35 18.08 18.50
C GLY A 378 5.39 17.16 17.27
N PRO A 379 6.56 16.58 16.93
CA PRO A 379 6.66 15.60 15.85
C PRO A 379 5.91 14.31 16.18
N TYR A 380 5.60 13.49 15.16
CA TYR A 380 5.05 12.15 15.37
C TYR A 380 6.06 11.26 16.13
N SER A 381 5.58 10.22 16.83
CA SER A 381 6.38 9.56 17.87
C SER A 381 7.61 8.82 17.36
N THR A 382 7.64 8.47 16.08
CA THR A 382 8.78 7.79 15.43
C THR A 382 9.51 8.67 14.42
N TYR A 383 9.46 10.00 14.60
CA TYR A 383 10.17 10.95 13.75
C TYR A 383 11.68 10.82 13.88
N ASP A 384 12.18 10.72 15.11
CA ASP A 384 13.60 10.63 15.38
C ASP A 384 14.21 9.39 14.72
N GLY A 385 15.31 9.59 13.99
CA GLY A 385 15.99 8.54 13.25
C GLY A 385 15.49 8.33 11.81
N SER A 386 14.34 8.90 11.44
CA SER A 386 13.84 8.90 10.06
C SER A 386 14.77 9.69 9.11
N PRO A 387 14.76 9.42 7.80
CA PRO A 387 15.46 10.25 6.81
C PRO A 387 15.17 11.74 6.94
N VAL A 388 13.89 12.14 7.09
CA VAL A 388 13.52 13.56 7.22
C VAL A 388 14.09 14.20 8.50
N SER A 389 14.22 13.46 9.60
CA SER A 389 14.90 13.98 10.81
C SER A 389 16.38 14.29 10.61
N LYS A 390 16.99 13.74 9.54
CA LYS A 390 18.39 13.96 9.13
C LYS A 390 18.49 14.97 7.99
N GLY A 391 17.39 15.65 7.63
CA GLY A 391 17.35 16.62 6.54
C GLY A 391 17.31 15.98 5.15
N ILE A 392 16.99 14.69 5.02
CA ILE A 392 16.87 13.98 3.74
C ILE A 392 15.38 13.94 3.37
N VAL A 393 15.00 14.68 2.33
CA VAL A 393 13.65 14.64 1.74
C VAL A 393 13.61 13.76 0.50
N ILE A 394 12.41 13.46 -0.01
CA ILE A 394 12.25 12.50 -1.11
C ILE A 394 13.04 12.91 -2.36
N SER A 395 13.15 14.22 -2.64
CA SER A 395 13.91 14.75 -3.78
C SER A 395 15.42 14.49 -3.69
N ASP A 396 15.96 14.29 -2.48
CA ASP A 396 17.38 13.97 -2.27
C ASP A 396 17.70 12.49 -2.54
N ILE A 397 16.66 11.65 -2.62
CA ILE A 397 16.78 10.19 -2.79
C ILE A 397 16.72 9.79 -4.27
N TYR A 398 16.21 10.66 -5.15
CA TYR A 398 16.00 10.38 -6.58
C TYR A 398 17.17 10.76 -7.48
#